data_AF-A0A0C3N9I4-F1
#
_entry.id   AF-A0A0C3N9I4-F1
#
_cell.length_a   1.000
_cell.length_b   1.000
_cell.length_c   1.000
_cell.angle_alpha   90.00
_cell.angle_beta   90.00
_cell.angle_gamma   90.00
#
_symmetry.space_group_name_H-M   'P 1'
#
loop_
_entity.id
_entity.type
_entity.pdbx_description
1 polymer ?
#
loop_
_entity_poly.entity_id
_entity_poly.type
_entity_poly.pdbx_seq_one_letter_code
_entity_poly.pdbx_strand_id
1 'polypeptide(L)'
;LYWQSNAEKDTELEILGRKLYEQFDVVVRLKTQVRVTDPDWMDLLQHVRHGNCKERHIAMLRSLVLTNDQCAPADFTQPPWSNALLVTPRHAVRIKWNMMAVKSRTQSQGVTLFTCPAVDTVDGRQLTLEEQFAVAAKPKGSRGRSRQERGGLPDEVHLAIGMEVMVT
;
A
#
# COMPACT_ATOMS: atom_id res chain seq x y z
N LEU A 1 21.17 7.60 -5.62
CA LEU A 1 21.95 7.91 -4.41
C LEU A 1 22.60 6.61 -3.97
N TYR A 2 23.92 6.51 -4.06
CA TYR A 2 24.72 5.38 -3.58
C TYR A 2 25.22 5.77 -2.19
N TRP A 3 24.93 4.97 -1.17
CA TRP A 3 25.45 5.19 0.18
C TRP A 3 26.67 4.29 0.41
N GLN A 4 27.73 4.85 0.97
CA GLN A 4 28.92 4.09 1.35
C GLN A 4 28.61 3.16 2.52
N SER A 5 29.28 2.02 2.58
CA SER A 5 29.01 1.04 3.63
C SER A 5 29.62 1.52 4.92
N ASN A 6 28.90 1.31 6.01
CA ASN A 6 29.37 1.65 7.33
C ASN A 6 29.49 0.36 8.13
N ALA A 7 30.72 -0.18 8.20
CA ALA A 7 31.00 -1.43 8.91
C ALA A 7 30.66 -1.38 10.41
N GLU A 8 30.49 -0.19 11.00
CA GLU A 8 30.09 -0.02 12.41
C GLU A 8 28.57 -0.09 12.61
N LYS A 9 27.77 0.11 11.55
CA LYS A 9 26.30 0.17 11.61
C LYS A 9 25.62 -0.94 10.81
N ASP A 10 26.26 -1.39 9.75
CA ASP A 10 25.73 -2.38 8.83
C ASP A 10 25.89 -3.78 9.45
N THR A 11 24.82 -4.57 9.43
CA THR A 11 24.86 -5.98 9.77
C THR A 11 25.69 -6.77 8.74
N GLU A 12 26.20 -7.94 9.13
CA GLU A 12 26.95 -8.81 8.21
C GLU A 12 26.17 -9.15 6.93
N LEU A 13 24.85 -9.33 7.05
CA LEU A 13 23.96 -9.58 5.92
C LEU A 13 23.85 -8.38 4.97
N GLU A 14 23.80 -7.15 5.50
CA GLU A 14 23.79 -5.93 4.68
C GLU A 14 25.12 -5.75 3.94
N ILE A 15 26.24 -6.03 4.61
CA ILE A 15 27.58 -6.02 4.00
C ILE A 15 27.67 -7.07 2.89
N LEU A 16 27.19 -8.30 3.13
CA LEU A 16 27.17 -9.36 2.13
C LEU A 16 26.27 -9.01 0.93
N GLY A 17 25.05 -8.52 1.19
CA GLY A 17 24.12 -8.09 0.16
C GLY A 17 24.70 -7.00 -0.74
N ARG A 18 25.44 -6.05 -0.14
CA ARG A 18 26.21 -5.06 -0.90
C ARG A 18 27.30 -5.70 -1.76
N LYS A 19 28.13 -6.59 -1.19
CA LYS A 19 29.19 -7.25 -1.95
C LYS A 19 28.62 -7.98 -3.17
N LEU A 20 27.48 -8.64 -3.03
CA LEU A 20 26.76 -9.26 -4.16
C LEU A 20 26.29 -8.23 -5.17
N TYR A 21 25.72 -7.11 -4.72
CA TYR A 21 25.29 -6.02 -5.61
C TYR A 21 26.48 -5.38 -6.37
N GLU A 22 27.63 -5.23 -5.73
CA GLU A 22 28.83 -4.65 -6.35
C GLU A 22 29.52 -5.60 -7.36
N GLN A 23 29.11 -6.87 -7.42
CA GLN A 23 29.55 -7.79 -8.49
C GLN A 23 28.89 -7.47 -9.84
N PHE A 24 27.79 -6.70 -9.86
CA PHE A 24 27.18 -6.26 -11.12
C PHE A 24 27.99 -5.11 -11.74
N ASP A 25 28.51 -5.35 -12.92
CA ASP A 25 29.38 -4.48 -13.71
C ASP A 25 28.63 -3.69 -14.81
N VAL A 26 27.42 -4.12 -15.17
CA VAL A 26 26.60 -3.49 -16.21
C VAL A 26 25.35 -2.86 -15.62
N VAL A 27 25.19 -1.55 -15.84
CA VAL A 27 23.98 -0.80 -15.47
C VAL A 27 23.29 -0.26 -16.72
N VAL A 28 22.07 -0.73 -16.99
CA VAL A 28 21.23 -0.22 -18.07
C VAL A 28 20.23 0.80 -17.52
N ARG A 29 20.30 2.04 -18.02
CA ARG A 29 19.38 3.12 -17.63
C ARG A 29 18.43 3.48 -18.77
N LEU A 30 17.17 3.08 -18.63
CA LEU A 30 16.10 3.53 -19.52
C LEU A 30 15.82 5.03 -19.26
N LYS A 31 15.78 5.83 -20.32
CA LYS A 31 15.57 7.28 -20.26
C LYS A 31 14.15 7.71 -20.62
N THR A 32 13.45 6.90 -21.41
CA THR A 32 12.13 7.25 -21.93
C THR A 32 11.04 6.80 -20.96
N GLN A 33 10.17 7.72 -20.55
CA GLN A 33 8.95 7.42 -19.83
C GLN A 33 7.81 7.20 -20.82
N VAL A 34 7.09 6.08 -20.69
CA VAL A 34 6.01 5.69 -21.61
C VAL A 34 4.63 5.73 -20.96
N ARG A 35 4.55 5.90 -19.63
CA ARG A 35 3.28 5.90 -18.89
C ARG A 35 2.51 7.22 -18.98
N VAL A 36 3.24 8.33 -19.02
CA VAL A 36 2.67 9.69 -19.03
C VAL A 36 3.22 10.39 -20.26
N THR A 37 2.36 10.95 -21.10
CA THR A 37 2.74 11.65 -22.32
C THR A 37 2.59 13.17 -22.21
N ASP A 38 1.90 13.64 -21.18
CA ASP A 38 1.73 15.06 -20.89
C ASP A 38 3.06 15.71 -20.46
N PRO A 39 3.50 16.80 -21.12
CA PRO A 39 4.80 17.42 -20.88
C PRO A 39 4.90 18.12 -19.52
N ASP A 40 3.82 18.70 -19.00
CA ASP A 40 3.81 19.39 -17.71
C ASP A 40 3.90 18.39 -16.56
N TRP A 41 3.16 17.29 -16.66
CA TRP A 41 3.29 16.16 -15.75
C TRP A 41 4.67 15.52 -15.82
N MET A 42 5.27 15.41 -17.00
CA MET A 42 6.62 14.88 -17.14
C MET A 42 7.66 15.77 -16.44
N ASP A 43 7.58 17.09 -16.63
CA ASP A 43 8.44 18.07 -15.97
C ASP A 43 8.29 17.97 -14.45
N LEU A 44 7.06 17.93 -13.95
CA LEU A 44 6.77 17.72 -12.52
C LEU A 44 7.40 16.42 -11.99
N LEU A 45 7.15 15.27 -12.63
CA LEU A 45 7.62 13.97 -12.15
C LEU A 45 9.14 13.84 -12.14
N GLN A 46 9.82 14.46 -13.12
CA GLN A 46 11.28 14.55 -13.12
C GLN A 46 11.78 15.33 -11.91
N HIS A 47 11.15 16.45 -11.56
CA HIS A 47 11.60 17.26 -10.44
C HIS A 47 11.28 16.63 -9.08
N VAL A 48 10.12 15.98 -8.95
CA VAL A 48 9.75 15.23 -7.74
C VAL A 48 10.78 14.15 -7.43
N ARG A 49 11.27 13.43 -8.45
CA ARG A 49 12.28 12.36 -8.29
C ARG A 49 13.60 12.87 -7.70
N HIS A 50 13.96 14.12 -7.97
CA HIS A 50 15.20 14.74 -7.51
C HIS A 50 15.01 15.67 -6.30
N GLY A 51 13.77 15.84 -5.83
CA GLY A 51 13.45 16.74 -4.72
C GLY A 51 13.65 18.22 -5.04
N ASN A 52 13.59 18.62 -6.31
CA ASN A 52 13.85 20.00 -6.77
C ASN A 52 12.59 20.67 -7.36
N CYS A 53 11.41 20.36 -6.81
CA CYS A 53 10.14 20.97 -7.23
C CYS A 53 10.19 22.50 -7.13
N LYS A 54 9.63 23.17 -8.14
CA LYS A 54 9.46 24.62 -8.23
C LYS A 54 8.07 25.04 -7.75
N GLU A 55 7.87 26.32 -7.52
CA GLU A 55 6.56 26.84 -7.09
C GLU A 55 5.42 26.48 -8.05
N ARG A 56 5.66 26.55 -9.37
CA ARG A 56 4.70 26.12 -10.40
C ARG A 56 4.26 24.66 -10.24
N HIS A 57 5.17 23.78 -9.82
CA HIS A 57 4.89 22.36 -9.59
C HIS A 57 3.98 22.17 -8.39
N ILE A 58 4.22 22.93 -7.32
CA ILE A 58 3.38 22.89 -6.12
C ILE A 58 2.00 23.47 -6.39
N ALA A 59 1.92 24.56 -7.17
CA ALA A 59 0.65 25.15 -7.59
C ALA A 59 -0.18 24.16 -8.42
N MET A 60 0.45 23.47 -9.38
CA MET A 60 -0.18 22.40 -10.17
C MET A 60 -0.71 21.26 -9.29
N LEU A 61 0.03 20.81 -8.28
CA LEU A 61 -0.46 19.77 -7.37
C LEU A 61 -1.62 20.27 -6.49
N ARG A 62 -1.56 21.52 -6.03
CA ARG A 62 -2.61 22.11 -5.19
C ARG A 62 -3.92 22.32 -5.94
N SER A 63 -3.90 22.55 -7.25
CA SER A 63 -5.13 22.67 -8.05
C SER A 63 -5.89 21.35 -8.18
N LEU A 64 -5.24 20.22 -7.90
CA LEU A 64 -5.86 18.88 -7.92
C LEU A 64 -6.49 18.49 -6.59
N VAL A 65 -6.36 19.31 -5.55
CA VAL A 65 -6.98 19.06 -4.26
C VAL A 65 -8.47 19.35 -4.37
N LEU A 66 -9.31 18.37 -4.06
CA LEU A 66 -10.77 18.47 -4.22
C LEU A 66 -11.43 19.63 -3.46
N THR A 67 -10.80 20.11 -2.38
CA THR A 67 -11.28 21.26 -1.60
C THR A 67 -10.82 22.61 -2.16
N ASN A 68 -10.09 22.62 -3.27
CA ASN A 68 -9.63 23.84 -3.92
C ASN A 68 -10.68 24.30 -4.93
N ASP A 69 -11.06 25.58 -4.87
CA ASP A 69 -12.05 26.19 -5.79
C ASP A 69 -11.63 26.13 -7.26
N GLN A 70 -10.32 26.00 -7.53
CA GLN A 70 -9.77 25.86 -8.88
C GLN A 70 -9.79 24.40 -9.38
N CYS A 71 -10.18 23.44 -8.53
CA CYS A 71 -10.30 22.04 -8.93
C CYS A 71 -11.57 21.85 -9.75
N ALA A 72 -11.45 21.22 -10.92
CA ALA A 72 -12.63 20.86 -11.70
C ALA A 72 -13.54 19.94 -10.86
N PRO A 73 -14.87 20.14 -10.88
CA PRO A 73 -15.78 19.31 -10.10
C PRO A 73 -15.67 17.86 -10.52
N ALA A 74 -15.40 16.97 -9.55
CA ALA A 74 -15.33 15.53 -9.76
C ALA A 74 -16.71 14.92 -9.52
N ASP A 75 -17.27 14.28 -10.55
CA ASP A 75 -18.46 13.44 -10.40
C ASP A 75 -18.04 12.00 -10.07
N PHE A 76 -18.14 11.62 -8.79
CA PHE A 76 -17.78 10.29 -8.29
C PHE A 76 -18.73 9.16 -8.74
N THR A 77 -19.83 9.49 -9.40
CA THR A 77 -20.78 8.50 -9.93
C THR A 77 -20.45 8.05 -11.36
N GLN A 78 -19.57 8.79 -12.05
CA GLN A 78 -19.22 8.54 -13.46
C GLN A 78 -17.74 8.19 -13.64
N PRO A 79 -17.38 7.43 -14.70
CA PRO A 79 -15.99 7.23 -15.07
C PRO A 79 -15.28 8.56 -15.39
N PRO A 80 -13.97 8.69 -15.07
CA PRO A 80 -13.11 7.68 -14.46
C PRO A 80 -13.25 7.59 -12.93
N TRP A 81 -13.93 8.53 -12.27
CA TRP A 81 -13.98 8.63 -10.81
C TRP A 81 -14.72 7.48 -10.13
N SER A 82 -15.78 6.96 -10.77
CA SER A 82 -16.52 5.79 -10.28
C SER A 82 -15.65 4.53 -10.15
N ASN A 83 -14.54 4.48 -10.91
CA ASN A 83 -13.60 3.37 -10.94
C ASN A 83 -12.20 3.78 -10.44
N ALA A 84 -12.08 4.93 -9.77
CA ALA A 84 -10.79 5.43 -9.34
C ALA A 84 -10.20 4.60 -8.21
N LEU A 85 -8.89 4.33 -8.28
CA LEU A 85 -8.15 3.63 -7.24
C LEU A 85 -7.72 4.61 -6.15
N LEU A 86 -8.00 4.29 -4.89
CA LEU A 86 -7.52 5.07 -3.75
C LEU A 86 -6.13 4.57 -3.31
N VAL A 87 -5.15 5.46 -3.37
CA VAL A 87 -3.80 5.21 -2.83
C VAL A 87 -3.64 5.92 -1.49
N THR A 88 -3.27 5.19 -0.45
CA THR A 88 -3.12 5.75 0.91
C THR A 88 -1.75 5.40 1.50
N PRO A 89 -1.08 6.33 2.21
CA PRO A 89 0.21 6.04 2.86
C PRO A 89 0.13 5.01 4.00
N ARG A 90 -1.04 4.86 4.62
CA ARG A 90 -1.23 4.03 5.82
C ARG A 90 -2.11 2.82 5.52
N HIS A 91 -1.62 1.64 5.86
CA HIS A 91 -2.36 0.37 5.71
C HIS A 91 -3.74 0.42 6.40
N ALA A 92 -3.82 0.95 7.62
CA ALA A 92 -5.08 1.03 8.37
C ALA A 92 -6.17 1.85 7.65
N VAL A 93 -5.78 2.88 6.88
CA VAL A 93 -6.74 3.68 6.10
C VAL A 93 -7.23 2.86 4.91
N ARG A 94 -6.33 2.17 4.20
CA ARG A 94 -6.68 1.24 3.12
C ARG A 94 -7.67 0.17 3.58
N ILE A 95 -7.43 -0.47 4.72
CA ILE A 95 -8.32 -1.52 5.25
C ILE A 95 -9.72 -0.96 5.52
N LYS A 96 -9.83 0.18 6.20
CA LYS A 96 -11.12 0.84 6.47
C LYS A 96 -11.83 1.24 5.18
N TRP A 97 -11.10 1.80 4.21
CA TRP A 97 -11.66 2.20 2.94
C TRP A 97 -12.20 1.00 2.15
N ASN A 98 -11.40 -0.05 1.99
CA ASN A 98 -11.80 -1.26 1.28
C ASN A 98 -13.04 -1.89 1.93
N MET A 99 -13.10 -1.95 3.26
CA MET A 99 -14.29 -2.41 3.98
C MET A 99 -15.55 -1.61 3.64
N MET A 100 -15.44 -0.27 3.67
CA MET A 100 -16.58 0.61 3.38
C MET A 100 -17.00 0.51 1.91
N ALA A 101 -16.03 0.41 0.98
CA ALA A 101 -16.29 0.22 -0.44
C ALA A 101 -17.04 -1.09 -0.70
N VAL A 102 -16.63 -2.18 -0.05
CA VAL A 102 -17.30 -3.48 -0.14
C VAL A 102 -18.73 -3.39 0.41
N LYS A 103 -18.92 -2.80 1.59
CA LYS A 103 -20.26 -2.62 2.18
C LYS A 103 -21.20 -1.80 1.27
N SER A 104 -20.70 -0.68 0.76
CA SER A 104 -21.46 0.18 -0.17
C SER A 104 -21.85 -0.58 -1.45
N ARG A 105 -20.92 -1.36 -2.00
CA ARG A 105 -21.18 -2.18 -3.18
C ARG A 105 -22.17 -3.31 -2.91
N THR A 106 -22.06 -4.00 -1.78
CA THR A 106 -22.99 -5.06 -1.38
C THR A 106 -24.41 -4.53 -1.23
N GLN A 107 -24.57 -3.33 -0.69
CA GLN A 107 -25.87 -2.69 -0.53
C GLN A 107 -26.45 -2.22 -1.86
N SER A 108 -25.64 -1.58 -2.72
CA SER A 108 -26.12 -1.05 -4.01
C SER A 108 -26.40 -2.12 -5.06
N GLN A 109 -25.64 -3.23 -5.07
CA GLN A 109 -25.79 -4.32 -6.05
C GLN A 109 -26.62 -5.49 -5.52
N GLY A 110 -27.03 -5.46 -4.25
CA GLY A 110 -27.78 -6.56 -3.62
C GLY A 110 -26.97 -7.87 -3.52
N VAL A 111 -25.64 -7.77 -3.43
CA VAL A 111 -24.76 -8.95 -3.31
C VAL A 111 -24.42 -9.24 -1.85
N THR A 112 -24.37 -10.53 -1.50
CA THR A 112 -24.06 -10.97 -0.13
C THR A 112 -22.61 -10.72 0.24
N LEU A 113 -22.39 -10.19 1.44
CA LEU A 113 -21.08 -10.10 2.07
C LEU A 113 -20.80 -11.38 2.85
N PHE A 114 -19.71 -12.07 2.52
CA PHE A 114 -19.20 -13.22 3.23
C PHE A 114 -18.12 -12.79 4.21
N THR A 115 -18.12 -13.35 5.42
CA THR A 115 -17.04 -13.19 6.39
C THR A 115 -16.33 -14.52 6.54
N CYS A 116 -15.03 -14.54 6.26
CA CYS A 116 -14.17 -15.69 6.37
C CYS A 116 -13.21 -15.49 7.56
N PRO A 117 -13.50 -16.09 8.73
CA PRO A 117 -12.61 -16.00 9.89
C PRO A 117 -11.37 -16.88 9.69
N ALA A 118 -10.24 -16.43 10.22
CA ALA A 118 -9.02 -17.22 10.30
C ALA A 118 -9.19 -18.37 11.30
N VAL A 119 -8.61 -19.53 10.96
CA VAL A 119 -8.53 -20.69 11.86
C VAL A 119 -7.06 -20.95 12.16
N ASP A 120 -6.65 -20.64 13.39
CA ASP A 120 -5.28 -20.86 13.84
C ASP A 120 -5.12 -22.30 14.37
N THR A 121 -4.06 -22.97 13.92
CA THR A 121 -3.70 -24.33 14.36
C THR A 121 -2.21 -24.41 14.64
N VAL A 122 -1.81 -25.31 15.54
CA VAL A 122 -0.41 -25.71 15.76
C VAL A 122 -0.32 -27.19 15.46
N ASP A 123 0.57 -27.60 14.56
CA ASP A 123 0.77 -29.00 14.18
C ASP A 123 -0.52 -29.75 13.81
N GLY A 124 -1.44 -29.06 13.12
CA GLY A 124 -2.73 -29.61 12.68
C GLY A 124 -3.79 -29.79 13.78
N ARG A 125 -3.48 -29.45 15.05
CA ARG A 125 -4.47 -29.40 16.14
C ARG A 125 -4.93 -27.98 16.41
N GLN A 126 -6.12 -27.86 16.99
CA GLN A 126 -6.60 -26.59 17.50
C GLN A 126 -5.75 -26.13 18.70
N LEU A 127 -5.70 -24.82 18.86
CA LEU A 127 -5.05 -24.19 20.01
C LEU A 127 -5.78 -24.52 21.31
N THR A 128 -5.03 -24.81 22.36
CA THR A 128 -5.57 -24.87 23.73
C THR A 128 -6.03 -23.48 24.19
N LEU A 129 -6.83 -23.39 25.25
CA LEU A 129 -7.23 -22.08 25.80
C LEU A 129 -6.01 -21.22 26.16
N GLU A 130 -4.98 -21.82 26.75
CA GLU A 130 -3.74 -21.11 27.11
C GLU A 130 -3.03 -20.56 25.87
N GLU A 131 -2.98 -21.34 24.79
CA GLU A 131 -2.39 -20.92 23.53
C GLU A 131 -3.22 -19.84 22.84
N GLN A 132 -4.55 -19.96 22.86
CA GLN A 132 -5.46 -18.92 22.34
C GLN A 132 -5.26 -17.61 23.10
N PHE A 133 -5.17 -17.67 24.43
CA PHE A 133 -4.86 -16.51 25.26
C PHE A 133 -3.47 -15.94 24.94
N ALA A 134 -2.45 -16.78 24.80
CA ALA A 134 -1.11 -16.32 24.46
C ALA A 134 -1.06 -15.65 23.08
N VAL A 135 -1.79 -16.17 22.09
CA VAL A 135 -1.92 -15.59 20.75
C VAL A 135 -2.66 -14.24 20.81
N ALA A 136 -3.79 -14.16 21.50
CA ALA A 136 -4.57 -12.93 21.63
C ALA A 136 -3.88 -11.85 22.47
N ALA A 137 -3.11 -12.27 23.49
CA ALA A 137 -2.39 -11.38 24.39
C ALA A 137 -1.06 -10.87 23.83
N LYS A 138 -0.53 -11.47 22.73
CA LYS A 138 0.74 -11.03 22.13
C LYS A 138 0.67 -9.52 21.81
N PRO A 139 1.51 -8.70 22.45
CA PRO A 139 1.54 -7.27 22.19
C PRO A 139 2.02 -7.02 20.75
N LYS A 140 1.64 -5.86 20.20
CA LYS A 140 2.04 -5.42 18.86
C LYS A 140 3.52 -5.75 18.65
N GLY A 141 3.81 -6.65 17.71
CA GLY A 141 5.18 -6.92 17.31
C GLY A 141 5.87 -5.60 16.98
N SER A 142 7.16 -5.48 17.32
CA SER A 142 8.01 -4.27 17.29
C SER A 142 8.05 -3.46 15.98
N ARG A 143 7.27 -3.85 14.96
CA ARG A 143 7.11 -3.18 13.67
C ARG A 143 5.69 -2.66 13.42
N GLY A 144 5.04 -2.12 14.46
CA GLY A 144 3.80 -1.34 14.29
C GLY A 144 2.58 -2.11 13.78
N ARG A 145 2.55 -3.44 13.94
CA ARG A 145 1.43 -4.29 13.49
C ARG A 145 0.22 -4.12 14.40
N SER A 146 -0.98 -4.09 13.81
CA SER A 146 -2.23 -3.91 14.54
C SER A 146 -2.60 -5.19 15.31
N ARG A 147 -3.47 -5.09 16.32
CA ARG A 147 -3.98 -6.24 17.09
C ARG A 147 -4.81 -7.22 16.26
N GLN A 148 -5.20 -6.84 15.04
CA GLN A 148 -6.11 -7.59 14.15
C GLN A 148 -5.35 -8.32 13.04
N GLU A 149 -4.01 -8.33 13.09
CA GLU A 149 -3.17 -8.97 12.09
C GLU A 149 -2.20 -9.98 12.74
N ARG A 150 -2.32 -11.26 12.37
CA ARG A 150 -1.45 -12.35 12.81
C ARG A 150 -0.59 -12.81 11.64
N GLY A 151 0.73 -12.81 11.81
CA GLY A 151 1.65 -13.16 10.71
C GLY A 151 1.63 -12.18 9.52
N GLY A 152 0.89 -11.07 9.59
CA GLY A 152 0.63 -10.17 8.46
C GLY A 152 -0.67 -10.46 7.71
N LEU A 153 -1.49 -11.39 8.23
CA LEU A 153 -2.81 -11.73 7.71
C LEU A 153 -3.90 -11.27 8.69
N PRO A 154 -5.07 -10.85 8.18
CA PRO A 154 -6.17 -10.42 9.04
C PRO A 154 -6.87 -11.61 9.70
N ASP A 155 -7.40 -11.38 10.91
CA ASP A 155 -8.21 -12.37 11.65
C ASP A 155 -9.55 -12.69 10.94
N GLU A 156 -10.05 -11.76 10.12
CA GLU A 156 -11.25 -11.94 9.29
C GLU A 156 -11.04 -11.31 7.91
N VAL A 157 -11.48 -12.00 6.87
CA VAL A 157 -11.53 -11.49 5.51
C VAL A 157 -12.99 -11.35 5.09
N HIS A 158 -13.38 -10.15 4.68
CA HIS A 158 -14.71 -9.92 4.11
C HIS A 158 -14.64 -9.97 2.59
N LEU A 159 -15.54 -10.74 1.97
CA LEU A 159 -15.55 -11.04 0.54
C LEU A 159 -16.94 -10.81 -0.04
N ALA A 160 -17.03 -10.34 -1.28
CA ALA A 160 -18.28 -10.25 -2.03
C ALA A 160 -18.03 -10.62 -3.50
N ILE A 161 -19.07 -11.09 -4.19
CA ILE A 161 -18.98 -11.44 -5.62
C ILE A 161 -18.63 -10.17 -6.42
N GLY A 162 -17.63 -10.28 -7.30
CA GLY A 162 -17.15 -9.16 -8.14
C GLY A 162 -16.19 -8.21 -7.45
N MET A 163 -15.76 -8.51 -6.21
CA MET A 163 -14.73 -7.75 -5.51
C MET A 163 -13.34 -8.01 -6.10
N GLU A 164 -12.55 -6.96 -6.25
CA GLU A 164 -11.15 -7.07 -6.67
C GLU A 164 -10.28 -7.43 -5.47
N VAL A 165 -9.47 -8.48 -5.61
CA VAL A 165 -8.58 -9.00 -4.55
C VAL A 165 -7.16 -9.16 -5.06
N MET A 166 -6.21 -9.01 -4.15
CA MET A 166 -4.81 -9.33 -4.37
C MET A 166 -4.50 -10.63 -3.63
N VAL A 167 -3.90 -11.59 -4.32
CA VAL A 167 -3.37 -12.80 -3.70
C VAL A 167 -2.05 -12.45 -3.02
N THR A 168 -1.89 -12.85 -1.75
CA THR A 168 -0.75 -12.51 -0.89
C THR A 168 0.01 -13.75 -0.45
#